data_AF-A0A085MIJ6-F1
#
_entry.id   AF-A0A085MIJ6-F1
#
_cell.length_a   1.000
_cell.length_b   1.000
_cell.length_c   1.000
_cell.angle_alpha   90.00
_cell.angle_beta   90.00
_cell.angle_gamma   90.00
#
_symmetry.space_group_name_H-M   'P 1'
#
loop_
_entity.id
_entity.type
_entity.pdbx_description
1 polymer ?
#
loop_
_entity_poly.entity_id
_entity_poly.type
_entity_poly.pdbx_seq_one_letter_code
_entity_poly.pdbx_strand_id
1 'polypeptide(L)'
;MTEQYSTSKSETCRCNLPTLQAPKVSGTLPSGGFEGILPFYWKTQVITYNVHRVLTPPSNFHPRMFYPDDSVHLDFDMIAVGLQEVGYIPNCYIANSLLRKKSWPDVFERFYASRGFGRLTFNLSGRIQMVGMILIVFIRRPVLQYVRKVEVKYVKTGLNGYLGHKGAICAKIFVGDGVSVVLVNSHLNPDPNNADYRVWEYNLITEKCHLSDAKQPGDYDYVLWFGDMNFRVHRVGSDEALNLIEGKHFSKLLDYDQLTVLRRAKLAFHEYTEDSINFNPTYKYLPGTSHFDLSRLPSYCDRVLYRKAVDSRQKPGFPLEIFSFQYGPFMNVLCSDHKPVSNTLMITSYLLENSSSPIVFESPSCSKGTCWLAGRSNVCRYIQNVNYVPGLWDWIGVYQMTFANDRDVITYGYMLTSWEEAITERGIVQNILFKQRYIPPAGTYLLGCFSRRNRCLIAISEPFEVIDPDQIAKSCYTLAPDQLPESMQTSMTLSESHQREGSRERSKKDDKEDSKEE
;
A
#
# COMPACT_ATOMS: atom_id res chain seq x y z
N MET A 1 26.94 -50.60 -3.13
CA MET A 1 25.57 -50.07 -2.96
C MET A 1 25.59 -48.67 -3.54
N THR A 2 24.98 -48.55 -4.71
CA THR A 2 25.05 -47.44 -5.66
C THR A 2 24.14 -46.29 -5.24
N GLU A 3 24.70 -45.09 -5.16
CA GLU A 3 23.97 -43.81 -5.07
C GLU A 3 23.25 -43.55 -6.40
N GLN A 4 21.94 -43.31 -6.34
CA GLN A 4 21.17 -42.76 -7.46
C GLN A 4 20.82 -41.31 -7.15
N TYR A 5 21.55 -40.39 -7.79
CA TYR A 5 21.11 -39.00 -7.97
C TYR A 5 20.05 -38.98 -9.07
N SER A 6 18.78 -38.73 -8.72
CA SER A 6 17.75 -38.43 -9.71
C SER A 6 17.82 -36.95 -10.08
N THR A 7 18.11 -36.69 -11.35
CA THR A 7 17.99 -35.41 -12.02
C THR A 7 16.52 -35.01 -12.13
N SER A 8 16.08 -34.01 -11.36
CA SER A 8 14.80 -33.35 -11.60
C SER A 8 14.97 -32.35 -12.75
N LYS A 9 14.22 -32.60 -13.82
CA LYS A 9 14.14 -31.76 -15.00
C LYS A 9 13.54 -30.41 -14.60
N SER A 10 14.19 -29.33 -15.04
CA SER A 10 13.64 -27.97 -14.98
C SER A 10 12.38 -27.91 -15.83
N GLU A 11 11.22 -27.92 -15.18
CA GLU A 11 9.98 -27.51 -15.81
C GLU A 11 10.04 -26.00 -16.09
N THR A 12 9.98 -25.69 -17.37
CA THR A 12 9.90 -24.34 -17.90
C THR A 12 8.60 -23.70 -17.42
N CYS A 13 8.71 -22.76 -16.48
CA CYS A 13 7.61 -21.91 -16.07
C CYS A 13 7.25 -20.99 -17.26
N ARG A 14 6.30 -21.42 -18.09
CA ARG A 14 5.63 -20.56 -19.06
C ARG A 14 4.79 -19.55 -18.29
N CYS A 15 5.38 -18.37 -18.03
CA CYS A 15 4.66 -17.21 -17.51
C CYS A 15 3.68 -16.71 -18.58
N ASN A 16 2.49 -17.31 -18.65
CA ASN A 16 1.33 -16.66 -19.24
C ASN A 16 0.88 -15.54 -18.28
N LEU A 17 1.49 -14.37 -18.40
CA LEU A 17 0.97 -13.15 -17.78
C LEU A 17 -0.24 -12.71 -18.62
N PRO A 18 -1.43 -12.57 -18.03
CA PRO A 18 -2.57 -12.01 -18.74
C PRO A 18 -2.22 -10.56 -19.10
N THR A 19 -2.45 -10.22 -20.36
CA THR A 19 -2.48 -8.84 -20.84
C THR A 19 -3.32 -8.03 -19.86
N LEU A 20 -2.74 -6.99 -19.25
CA LEU A 20 -3.43 -6.05 -18.37
C LEU A 20 -4.48 -5.28 -19.18
N GLN A 21 -5.63 -5.90 -19.42
CA GLN A 21 -6.85 -5.17 -19.70
C GLN A 21 -7.40 -4.71 -18.35
N ALA A 22 -7.79 -3.43 -18.29
CA ALA A 22 -8.53 -2.88 -17.16
C ALA A 22 -9.61 -3.88 -16.73
N PRO A 23 -9.78 -4.15 -15.42
CA PRO A 23 -10.76 -5.11 -14.97
C PRO A 23 -12.13 -4.75 -15.55
N LYS A 24 -12.75 -5.68 -16.29
CA LYS A 24 -14.17 -5.60 -16.60
C LYS A 24 -14.92 -5.73 -15.28
N VAL A 25 -15.25 -4.59 -14.68
CA VAL A 25 -16.09 -4.45 -13.50
C VAL A 25 -17.49 -4.90 -13.89
N SER A 26 -17.81 -6.18 -13.72
CA SER A 26 -19.19 -6.69 -13.91
C SER A 26 -19.96 -6.53 -12.59
N GLY A 27 -20.44 -5.30 -12.41
CA GLY A 27 -21.41 -4.91 -11.41
C GLY A 27 -22.01 -3.59 -11.87
N THR A 28 -22.87 -3.65 -12.89
CA THR A 28 -23.54 -2.47 -13.45
C THR A 28 -24.45 -1.85 -12.39
N LEU A 29 -24.02 -0.72 -11.83
CA LEU A 29 -24.92 0.24 -11.19
C LEU A 29 -25.95 0.73 -12.24
N PRO A 30 -27.18 1.12 -11.83
CA PRO A 30 -28.25 1.48 -12.75
C PRO A 30 -27.81 2.58 -13.73
N SER A 31 -28.06 2.34 -15.02
CA SER A 31 -27.58 3.11 -16.17
C SER A 31 -28.33 4.42 -16.44
N GLY A 32 -28.80 5.11 -15.39
CA GLY A 32 -29.49 6.39 -15.52
C GLY A 32 -28.84 7.49 -14.69
N GLY A 33 -28.06 8.37 -15.32
CA GLY A 33 -27.74 9.71 -14.77
C GLY A 33 -26.28 10.15 -14.68
N PHE A 34 -25.29 9.35 -15.09
CA PHE A 34 -23.86 9.66 -14.85
C PHE A 34 -23.02 9.63 -16.12
N GLU A 35 -23.31 10.51 -17.08
CA GLU A 35 -22.51 10.66 -18.29
C GLU A 35 -21.05 11.04 -17.93
N GLY A 36 -20.06 10.30 -18.46
CA GLY A 36 -18.64 10.57 -18.23
C GLY A 36 -18.03 10.06 -16.91
N ILE A 37 -18.76 9.26 -16.12
CA ILE A 37 -18.28 8.69 -14.86
C ILE A 37 -18.15 7.16 -14.97
N LEU A 38 -16.98 6.62 -14.63
CA LEU A 38 -16.70 5.20 -14.52
C LEU A 38 -16.69 4.78 -13.04
N PRO A 39 -17.82 4.27 -12.50
CA PRO A 39 -17.89 3.82 -11.12
C PRO A 39 -17.09 2.53 -10.91
N PHE A 40 -16.49 2.39 -9.74
CA PHE A 40 -15.88 1.15 -9.28
C PHE A 40 -16.01 0.99 -7.77
N TYR A 41 -15.88 -0.24 -7.31
CA TYR A 41 -15.85 -0.55 -5.89
C TYR A 41 -14.41 -0.60 -5.38
N TRP A 42 -14.20 -0.08 -4.17
CA TRP A 42 -12.92 -0.10 -3.47
C TRP A 42 -13.05 -0.87 -2.16
N LYS A 43 -12.52 -2.09 -2.15
CA LYS A 43 -12.60 -3.02 -1.02
C LYS A 43 -11.47 -2.75 -0.03
N THR A 44 -11.84 -2.37 1.18
CA THR A 44 -10.95 -1.95 2.26
C THR A 44 -11.08 -2.89 3.45
N GLN A 45 -9.96 -3.41 3.96
CA GLN A 45 -9.91 -4.02 5.27
C GLN A 45 -9.28 -3.04 6.27
N VAL A 46 -9.97 -2.79 7.37
CA VAL A 46 -9.44 -2.04 8.53
C VAL A 46 -9.19 -3.03 9.65
N ILE A 47 -8.01 -2.96 10.26
CA ILE A 47 -7.60 -3.77 11.42
C ILE A 47 -7.14 -2.82 12.52
N THR A 48 -7.64 -2.99 13.74
CA THR A 48 -7.15 -2.33 14.94
C THR A 48 -6.58 -3.34 15.93
N TYR A 49 -5.44 -3.05 16.55
CA TYR A 49 -4.84 -3.93 17.54
C TYR A 49 -3.96 -3.19 18.56
N ASN A 50 -4.40 -3.19 19.82
CA ASN A 50 -3.56 -2.80 20.93
C ASN A 50 -2.58 -3.94 21.28
N VAL A 51 -1.27 -3.66 21.18
CA VAL A 51 -0.22 -4.69 21.35
C VAL A 51 0.40 -4.71 22.75
N HIS A 52 -0.21 -4.07 23.75
CA HIS A 52 0.18 -4.16 25.16
C HIS A 52 1.67 -3.91 25.45
N ARG A 53 2.23 -2.83 24.89
CA ARG A 53 3.64 -2.41 25.07
C ARG A 53 4.67 -3.43 24.61
N VAL A 54 4.25 -4.43 23.82
CA VAL A 54 5.15 -5.40 23.20
C VAL A 54 6.07 -4.66 22.22
N LEU A 55 7.36 -4.59 22.56
CA LEU A 55 8.38 -3.83 21.83
C LEU A 55 8.56 -4.32 20.39
N THR A 56 8.58 -5.64 20.20
CA THR A 56 8.74 -6.29 18.90
C THR A 56 7.76 -7.45 18.81
N PRO A 57 7.18 -7.74 17.63
CA PRO A 57 6.32 -8.89 17.43
C PRO A 57 6.97 -10.17 17.98
N PRO A 58 6.27 -10.95 18.82
CA PRO A 58 6.77 -12.24 19.30
C PRO A 58 6.98 -13.21 18.14
N SER A 59 7.81 -14.23 18.34
CA SER A 59 8.14 -15.22 17.30
C SER A 59 6.92 -16.00 16.77
N ASN A 60 5.90 -16.17 17.61
CA ASN A 60 4.64 -16.82 17.26
C ASN A 60 3.58 -15.88 16.66
N PHE A 61 3.86 -14.58 16.54
CA PHE A 61 2.98 -13.64 15.86
C PHE A 61 3.34 -13.55 14.37
N HIS A 62 2.34 -13.68 13.51
CA HIS A 62 2.49 -13.41 12.09
C HIS A 62 1.16 -12.91 11.50
N PRO A 63 1.15 -11.89 10.61
CA PRO A 63 -0.10 -11.35 10.05
C PRO A 63 -0.94 -12.35 9.25
N ARG A 64 -0.37 -13.51 8.87
CA ARG A 64 -1.13 -14.65 8.32
C ARG A 64 -2.30 -15.06 9.22
N MET A 65 -2.18 -14.92 10.54
CA MET A 65 -3.23 -15.28 11.50
C MET A 65 -4.55 -14.51 11.30
N PHE A 66 -4.55 -13.44 10.48
CA PHE A 66 -5.74 -12.69 10.10
C PHE A 66 -6.50 -13.28 8.91
N TYR A 67 -5.98 -14.35 8.30
CA TYR A 67 -6.49 -14.92 7.07
C TYR A 67 -6.50 -16.45 7.17
N PRO A 68 -7.39 -17.13 6.43
CA PRO A 68 -7.32 -18.57 6.24
C PRO A 68 -5.93 -19.03 5.75
N ASP A 69 -5.51 -20.24 6.13
CA ASP A 69 -4.15 -20.74 5.88
C ASP A 69 -3.80 -20.87 4.39
N ASP A 70 -4.80 -21.15 3.55
CA ASP A 70 -4.71 -21.29 2.10
C ASP A 70 -4.77 -19.95 1.33
N SER A 71 -4.90 -18.82 2.03
CA SER A 71 -4.97 -17.49 1.41
C SER A 71 -3.62 -17.05 0.84
N VAL A 72 -3.37 -17.43 -0.41
CA VAL A 72 -2.23 -16.98 -1.23
C VAL A 72 -2.45 -15.55 -1.73
N HIS A 73 -3.68 -15.23 -2.12
CA HIS A 73 -4.08 -13.92 -2.60
C HIS A 73 -5.07 -13.26 -1.64
N LEU A 74 -4.88 -11.96 -1.39
CA LEU A 74 -5.81 -11.18 -0.58
C LEU A 74 -6.63 -10.28 -1.51
N ASP A 75 -7.94 -10.49 -1.50
CA ASP A 75 -8.87 -9.70 -2.30
C ASP A 75 -9.27 -8.41 -1.55
N PHE A 76 -8.33 -7.46 -1.50
CA PHE A 76 -8.55 -6.10 -0.97
C PHE A 76 -7.79 -5.08 -1.82
N ASP A 77 -8.37 -3.91 -2.07
CA ASP A 77 -7.71 -2.79 -2.72
C ASP A 77 -6.83 -2.03 -1.72
N MET A 78 -7.33 -1.90 -0.48
CA MET A 78 -6.64 -1.25 0.63
C MET A 78 -6.70 -2.08 1.90
N ILE A 79 -5.59 -2.13 2.64
CA ILE A 79 -5.54 -2.68 4.00
C ILE A 79 -4.94 -1.61 4.91
N ALA A 80 -5.69 -1.22 5.94
CA ALA A 80 -5.27 -0.28 6.97
C ALA A 80 -5.10 -1.00 8.30
N VAL A 81 -3.92 -0.90 8.91
CA VAL A 81 -3.60 -1.49 10.21
C VAL A 81 -3.28 -0.38 11.21
N GLY A 82 -4.15 -0.21 12.21
CA GLY A 82 -3.93 0.66 13.35
C GLY A 82 -3.42 -0.13 14.55
N LEU A 83 -2.25 0.24 15.06
CA LEU A 83 -1.69 -0.34 16.28
C LEU A 83 -1.71 0.69 17.41
N GLN A 84 -1.95 0.23 18.64
CA GLN A 84 -1.84 1.02 19.86
C GLN A 84 -0.92 0.31 20.86
N GLU A 85 -0.36 1.07 21.81
CA GLU A 85 0.64 0.61 22.77
C GLU A 85 1.79 -0.21 22.15
N VAL A 86 2.27 0.14 20.97
CA VAL A 86 3.56 -0.39 20.51
C VAL A 86 4.65 0.08 21.46
N GLY A 87 5.42 -0.84 22.02
CA GLY A 87 6.50 -0.51 22.95
C GLY A 87 7.45 0.54 22.33
N TYR A 88 7.68 1.64 23.05
CA TYR A 88 8.45 2.78 22.56
C TYR A 88 9.63 3.05 23.50
N ILE A 89 10.84 2.82 23.02
CA ILE A 89 12.08 3.20 23.72
C ILE A 89 12.93 4.05 22.75
N PRO A 90 13.10 5.36 22.99
CA PRO A 90 13.88 6.25 22.12
C PRO A 90 15.29 5.75 21.76
N ASN A 91 15.97 5.02 22.66
CA ASN A 91 17.34 4.53 22.45
C ASN A 91 17.41 3.11 21.83
N CYS A 92 16.33 2.32 21.86
CA CYS A 92 16.31 0.98 21.23
C CYS A 92 16.16 1.03 19.71
N TYR A 93 15.95 2.19 19.09
CA TYR A 93 15.92 2.32 17.64
C TYR A 93 17.29 2.01 17.00
N ILE A 94 18.35 2.54 17.60
CA ILE A 94 19.73 2.25 17.19
C ILE A 94 20.01 0.77 17.45
N ALA A 95 19.64 0.27 18.62
CA ALA A 95 19.83 -1.14 18.98
C ALA A 95 19.07 -2.11 18.06
N ASN A 96 17.81 -1.87 17.70
CA ASN A 96 17.05 -2.75 16.79
C ASN A 96 17.61 -2.73 15.37
N SER A 97 18.11 -1.57 14.90
CA SER A 97 18.80 -1.47 13.61
C SER A 97 20.12 -2.25 13.61
N LEU A 98 20.85 -2.26 14.73
CA LEU A 98 22.10 -3.02 14.89
C LEU A 98 21.85 -4.52 15.14
N LEU A 99 20.79 -4.87 15.86
CA LEU A 99 20.44 -6.24 16.27
C LEU A 99 19.51 -6.97 15.29
N ARG A 100 19.13 -6.34 14.17
CA ARG A 100 18.24 -6.91 13.12
C ARG A 100 16.90 -7.45 13.64
N LYS A 101 16.39 -6.97 14.78
CA LYS A 101 15.07 -7.39 15.30
C LYS A 101 13.97 -6.79 14.41
N LYS A 102 13.01 -7.62 13.98
CA LYS A 102 11.90 -7.18 13.13
C LYS A 102 10.95 -6.30 13.94
N SER A 103 10.68 -5.08 13.48
CA SER A 103 9.67 -4.22 14.10
C SER A 103 8.26 -4.60 13.65
N TRP A 104 7.23 -4.11 14.36
CA TRP A 104 5.82 -4.31 13.97
C TRP A 104 5.56 -3.89 12.51
N PRO A 105 5.93 -2.66 12.06
CA PRO A 105 5.79 -2.28 10.66
C PRO A 105 6.49 -3.22 9.68
N ASP A 106 7.69 -3.69 9.99
CA ASP A 106 8.47 -4.54 9.07
C ASP A 106 7.80 -5.90 8.86
N VAL A 107 7.20 -6.48 9.92
CA VAL A 107 6.50 -7.77 9.83
C VAL A 107 5.26 -7.65 8.94
N PHE A 108 4.47 -6.59 9.12
CA PHE A 108 3.32 -6.30 8.27
C PHE A 108 3.72 -5.99 6.83
N GLU A 109 4.74 -5.16 6.63
CA GLU A 109 5.19 -4.77 5.30
C GLU A 109 5.68 -5.97 4.49
N ARG A 110 6.52 -6.83 5.07
CA ARG A 110 6.98 -8.06 4.38
C ARG A 110 5.80 -8.98 4.03
N PHE A 111 4.84 -9.13 4.94
CA PHE A 111 3.69 -9.99 4.72
C PHE A 111 2.82 -9.52 3.55
N TYR A 112 2.46 -8.24 3.52
CA TYR A 112 1.59 -7.71 2.46
C TYR A 112 2.35 -7.45 1.15
N ALA A 113 3.63 -7.07 1.21
CA ALA A 113 4.47 -6.92 0.01
C ALA A 113 4.62 -8.25 -0.75
N SER A 114 4.80 -9.36 -0.04
CA SER A 114 4.81 -10.70 -0.66
C SER A 114 3.45 -11.11 -1.27
N ARG A 115 2.39 -10.34 -1.05
CA ARG A 115 1.01 -10.60 -1.54
C ARG A 115 0.52 -9.56 -2.55
N GLY A 116 1.42 -8.77 -3.12
CA GLY A 116 1.05 -7.83 -4.18
C GLY A 116 0.67 -6.43 -3.71
N PHE A 117 0.99 -6.06 -2.47
CA PHE A 117 0.68 -4.73 -1.93
C PHE A 117 1.93 -3.86 -1.81
N GLY A 118 1.77 -2.55 -2.02
CA GLY A 118 2.76 -1.53 -1.67
C GLY A 118 2.26 -0.69 -0.50
N ARG A 119 3.13 -0.40 0.46
CA ARG A 119 2.81 0.48 1.59
C ARG A 119 2.93 1.95 1.19
N LEU A 120 1.99 2.78 1.64
CA LEU A 120 2.05 4.23 1.53
C LEU A 120 2.93 4.82 2.65
N THR A 121 3.84 5.72 2.32
CA THR A 121 4.76 6.31 3.33
C THR A 121 4.29 7.65 3.93
N PHE A 122 3.39 8.38 3.25
CA PHE A 122 2.74 9.65 3.67
C PHE A 122 3.64 10.86 3.96
N ASN A 123 4.87 10.68 4.44
CA ASN A 123 5.78 11.75 4.86
C ASN A 123 7.24 11.26 4.85
N LEU A 124 8.21 12.16 5.01
CA LEU A 124 9.65 11.85 4.94
C LEU A 124 10.16 10.76 5.89
N SER A 125 9.58 10.61 7.10
CA SER A 125 10.00 9.55 8.02
C SER A 125 9.60 8.16 7.51
N GLY A 126 8.61 8.13 6.60
CA GLY A 126 8.03 6.91 6.07
C GLY A 126 7.26 6.10 7.10
N ARG A 127 6.98 6.69 8.26
CA ARG A 127 6.24 6.07 9.35
C ARG A 127 5.14 7.03 9.79
N ILE A 128 3.93 6.51 9.89
CA ILE A 128 2.82 7.22 10.49
C ILE A 128 2.71 6.75 11.94
N GLN A 129 3.41 7.45 12.84
CA GLN A 129 3.56 7.02 14.23
C GLN A 129 3.51 8.20 15.20
N MET A 130 2.77 8.02 16.30
CA MET A 130 2.68 8.94 17.43
C MET A 130 2.90 8.16 18.73
N VAL A 131 4.12 8.23 19.29
CA VAL A 131 4.56 7.42 20.44
C VAL A 131 4.31 5.92 20.16
N GLY A 132 3.43 5.26 20.90
CA GLY A 132 3.07 3.84 20.72
C GLY A 132 1.91 3.60 19.75
N MET A 133 1.39 4.64 19.08
CA MET A 133 0.32 4.52 18.10
C MET A 133 0.92 4.51 16.69
N ILE A 134 0.55 3.55 15.86
CA ILE A 134 1.05 3.42 14.48
C ILE A 134 -0.13 3.22 13.53
N LEU A 135 -0.11 3.87 12.37
CA LEU A 135 -1.00 3.55 11.25
C LEU A 135 -0.16 3.05 10.07
N ILE A 136 -0.57 1.94 9.47
CA ILE A 136 0.10 1.35 8.31
C ILE A 136 -0.95 1.14 7.23
N VAL A 137 -0.73 1.68 6.03
CA VAL A 137 -1.68 1.57 4.92
C VAL A 137 -1.01 0.91 3.73
N PHE A 138 -1.63 -0.16 3.24
CA PHE A 138 -1.19 -0.94 2.10
C PHE A 138 -2.23 -0.83 0.98
N ILE A 139 -1.78 -0.61 -0.24
CA ILE A 139 -2.61 -0.58 -1.44
C ILE A 139 -2.15 -1.68 -2.37
N ARG A 140 -3.07 -2.41 -3.00
CA ARG A 140 -2.72 -3.41 -4.00
C ARG A 140 -1.98 -2.73 -5.16
N ARG A 141 -0.81 -3.24 -5.57
CA ARG A 141 0.07 -2.56 -6.53
C ARG A 141 -0.61 -2.11 -7.83
N PRO A 142 -1.49 -2.92 -8.47
CA PRO A 142 -2.14 -2.51 -9.71
C PRO A 142 -3.07 -1.28 -9.58
N VAL A 143 -3.55 -0.98 -8.37
CA VAL A 143 -4.49 0.13 -8.12
C VAL A 143 -3.83 1.31 -7.40
N LEU A 144 -2.52 1.25 -7.12
CA LEU A 144 -1.77 2.35 -6.51
C LEU A 144 -1.88 3.67 -7.29
N GLN A 145 -1.92 3.59 -8.63
CA GLN A 145 -2.07 4.76 -9.50
C GLN A 145 -3.39 5.54 -9.31
N TYR A 146 -4.41 4.91 -8.71
CA TYR A 146 -5.67 5.56 -8.37
C TYR A 146 -5.60 6.31 -7.03
N VAL A 147 -4.50 6.18 -6.28
CA VAL A 147 -4.23 7.03 -5.10
C VAL A 147 -3.60 8.34 -5.59
N ARG A 148 -4.38 9.41 -5.60
CA ARG A 148 -3.96 10.69 -6.18
C ARG A 148 -3.20 11.59 -5.23
N LYS A 149 -3.50 11.50 -3.94
CA LYS A 149 -2.91 12.33 -2.88
C LYS A 149 -3.13 11.69 -1.53
N VAL A 150 -2.13 11.84 -0.65
CA VAL A 150 -2.19 11.36 0.72
C VAL A 150 -1.77 12.44 1.70
N GLU A 151 -2.46 12.52 2.82
CA GLU A 151 -2.21 13.48 3.88
C GLU A 151 -2.29 12.81 5.24
N VAL A 152 -1.56 13.34 6.20
CA VAL A 152 -1.53 12.80 7.56
C VAL A 152 -1.49 13.94 8.57
N LYS A 153 -2.24 13.77 9.65
CA LYS A 153 -2.28 14.68 10.80
C LYS A 153 -2.31 13.89 12.10
N TYR A 154 -1.73 14.47 13.14
CA TYR A 154 -1.65 13.87 14.46
C TYR A 154 -2.40 14.77 15.44
N VAL A 155 -3.34 14.20 16.20
CA VAL A 155 -4.06 14.89 17.27
C VAL A 155 -3.67 14.26 18.59
N LYS A 156 -3.04 15.05 19.46
CA LYS A 156 -2.65 14.62 20.81
C LYS A 156 -3.79 14.94 21.79
N THR A 157 -4.07 14.02 22.69
CA THR A 157 -5.08 14.20 23.76
C THR A 157 -4.56 13.84 25.16
N GLY A 158 -3.40 13.17 25.25
CA GLY A 158 -2.80 12.80 26.53
C GLY A 158 -2.41 14.03 27.34
N LEU A 159 -2.71 14.01 28.64
CA LEU A 159 -2.52 15.16 29.53
C LEU A 159 -3.16 16.43 28.93
N ASN A 160 -4.46 16.41 28.61
CA ASN A 160 -5.17 17.52 27.95
C ASN A 160 -4.54 17.99 26.62
N GLY A 161 -3.84 17.11 25.91
CA GLY A 161 -3.26 17.37 24.60
C GLY A 161 -1.76 17.70 24.57
N TYR A 162 -1.09 17.74 25.73
CA TYR A 162 0.36 17.96 25.79
C TYR A 162 1.18 16.74 25.36
N LEU A 163 0.68 15.52 25.54
CA LEU A 163 1.39 14.26 25.28
C LEU A 163 0.73 13.41 24.19
N GLY A 164 1.55 12.72 23.40
CA GLY A 164 1.10 11.92 22.24
C GLY A 164 0.82 10.44 22.52
N HIS A 165 0.81 9.98 23.77
CA HIS A 165 0.52 8.58 24.09
C HIS A 165 -0.98 8.23 24.02
N LYS A 166 -1.83 9.27 23.87
CA LYS A 166 -3.28 9.20 23.59
C LYS A 166 -3.63 10.22 22.52
N GLY A 167 -4.70 9.94 21.78
CA GLY A 167 -5.24 10.81 20.74
C GLY A 167 -5.54 10.04 19.47
N ALA A 168 -5.21 10.61 18.32
CA ALA A 168 -5.44 9.98 17.02
C ALA A 168 -4.39 10.31 15.96
N ILE A 169 -4.22 9.36 15.05
CA ILE A 169 -3.60 9.54 13.75
C ILE A 169 -4.72 9.61 12.71
N CYS A 170 -4.79 10.72 11.99
CA CYS A 170 -5.70 10.90 10.87
C CYS A 170 -4.93 10.83 9.55
N ALA A 171 -5.35 9.96 8.64
CA ALA A 171 -4.78 9.85 7.29
C ALA A 171 -5.88 10.00 6.25
N LYS A 172 -5.74 10.97 5.33
CA LYS A 172 -6.65 11.16 4.18
C LYS A 172 -5.98 10.60 2.93
N ILE A 173 -6.75 9.86 2.16
CA ILE A 173 -6.34 9.25 0.89
C ILE A 173 -7.37 9.66 -0.14
N PHE A 174 -6.93 10.29 -1.22
CA PHE A 174 -7.76 10.54 -2.38
C PHE A 174 -7.67 9.35 -3.33
N VAL A 175 -8.80 8.69 -3.54
CA VAL A 175 -8.98 7.53 -4.42
C VAL A 175 -9.79 7.96 -5.65
N GLY A 176 -9.38 7.48 -6.83
CA GLY A 176 -10.02 7.83 -8.09
C GLY A 176 -9.91 9.33 -8.38
N ASP A 177 -10.94 9.90 -8.98
CA ASP A 177 -10.94 11.31 -9.42
C ASP A 177 -11.79 12.22 -8.51
N GLY A 178 -11.76 11.97 -7.20
CA GLY A 178 -12.31 12.90 -6.23
C GLY A 178 -12.77 12.31 -4.90
N VAL A 179 -12.67 11.00 -4.67
CA VAL A 179 -13.17 10.36 -3.44
C VAL A 179 -12.15 10.42 -2.32
N SER A 180 -12.51 11.07 -1.22
CA SER A 180 -11.70 11.20 -0.01
C SER A 180 -12.05 10.13 1.01
N VAL A 181 -11.05 9.32 1.40
CA VAL A 181 -11.16 8.31 2.45
C VAL A 181 -10.27 8.72 3.62
N VAL A 182 -10.88 8.97 4.77
CA VAL A 182 -10.15 9.32 6.00
C VAL A 182 -10.11 8.14 6.95
N LEU A 183 -8.91 7.72 7.31
CA LEU A 183 -8.62 6.72 8.32
C LEU A 183 -8.28 7.42 9.63
N VAL A 184 -9.00 7.13 10.70
CA VAL A 184 -8.73 7.67 12.04
C VAL A 184 -8.40 6.50 12.96
N ASN A 185 -7.11 6.31 13.25
CA ASN A 185 -6.65 5.38 14.28
C ASN A 185 -6.55 6.13 15.62
N SER A 186 -7.35 5.78 16.62
CA SER A 186 -7.34 6.44 17.93
C SER A 186 -6.94 5.53 19.09
N HIS A 187 -6.37 6.13 20.13
CA HIS A 187 -6.18 5.50 21.44
C HIS A 187 -6.66 6.46 22.52
N LEU A 188 -7.81 6.16 23.12
CA LEU A 188 -8.48 7.06 24.07
C LEU A 188 -8.18 6.68 25.54
N ASN A 189 -8.60 7.53 26.46
CA ASN A 189 -8.34 7.44 27.89
C ASN A 189 -8.80 6.09 28.50
N PRO A 190 -7.94 5.38 29.27
CA PRO A 190 -8.18 4.00 29.69
C PRO A 190 -8.92 3.89 31.04
N ASP A 191 -9.20 5.00 31.72
CA ASP A 191 -9.90 4.96 33.00
C ASP A 191 -11.38 4.56 32.77
N PRO A 192 -11.85 3.43 33.32
CA PRO A 192 -13.23 2.97 33.14
C PRO A 192 -14.27 4.00 33.59
N ASN A 193 -13.95 4.87 34.55
CA ASN A 193 -14.88 5.84 35.12
C ASN A 193 -14.94 7.16 34.35
N ASN A 194 -14.03 7.40 33.40
CA ASN A 194 -13.91 8.66 32.68
C ASN A 194 -14.43 8.57 31.24
N ALA A 195 -15.68 8.13 31.09
CA ALA A 195 -16.35 8.08 29.78
C ALA A 195 -16.53 9.49 29.19
N ASP A 196 -16.85 10.49 30.02
CA ASP A 196 -17.00 11.89 29.58
C ASP A 196 -15.69 12.47 29.03
N TYR A 197 -14.54 12.08 29.59
CA TYR A 197 -13.24 12.47 29.03
C TYR A 197 -13.02 11.86 27.65
N ARG A 198 -13.43 10.59 27.42
CA ARG A 198 -13.38 9.99 26.08
C ARG A 198 -14.30 10.70 25.09
N VAL A 199 -15.47 11.19 25.54
CA VAL A 199 -16.35 12.04 24.71
C VAL A 199 -15.64 13.36 24.35
N TRP A 200 -14.97 14.00 25.31
CA TRP A 200 -14.15 15.18 25.04
C TRP A 200 -13.01 14.89 24.05
N GLU A 201 -12.30 13.76 24.18
CA GLU A 201 -11.26 13.35 23.24
C GLU A 201 -11.82 13.14 21.83
N TYR A 202 -12.98 12.46 21.71
CA TYR A 202 -13.69 12.29 20.45
C TYR A 202 -14.02 13.63 19.78
N ASN A 203 -14.57 14.59 20.54
CA ASN A 203 -14.92 15.91 20.04
C ASN A 203 -13.66 16.68 19.60
N LEU A 204 -12.60 16.64 20.42
CA LEU A 204 -11.33 17.30 20.12
C LEU A 204 -10.66 16.71 18.87
N ILE A 205 -10.69 15.38 18.71
CA ILE A 205 -10.17 14.70 17.52
C ILE A 205 -11.01 15.10 16.30
N THR A 206 -12.33 15.07 16.42
CA THR A 206 -13.24 15.48 15.34
C THR A 206 -12.93 16.90 14.88
N GLU A 207 -12.77 17.85 15.80
CA GLU A 207 -12.41 19.25 15.51
C GLU A 207 -11.00 19.37 14.89
N LYS A 208 -9.99 18.73 15.49
CA LYS A 208 -8.59 18.91 15.11
C LYS A 208 -8.15 18.07 13.92
N CYS A 209 -8.90 17.04 13.54
CA CYS A 209 -8.66 16.20 12.36
C CYS A 209 -9.02 16.92 11.03
N HIS A 210 -8.60 18.19 10.93
CA HIS A 210 -8.73 19.04 9.78
C HIS A 210 -7.53 18.85 8.83
N LEU A 211 -7.75 18.07 7.78
CA LEU A 211 -6.86 17.81 6.63
C LEU A 211 -7.32 18.75 5.49
N SER A 212 -6.51 18.94 4.46
CA SER A 212 -6.80 19.98 3.46
C SER A 212 -8.15 19.78 2.76
N ASP A 213 -8.69 20.87 2.21
CA ASP A 213 -9.96 20.98 1.45
C ASP A 213 -11.26 20.83 2.27
N ALA A 214 -11.21 20.36 3.52
CA ALA A 214 -12.37 20.32 4.40
C ALA A 214 -12.51 21.66 5.14
N LYS A 215 -13.70 22.27 5.14
CA LYS A 215 -14.05 23.37 6.06
C LYS A 215 -14.56 22.83 7.39
N GLN A 216 -15.16 21.64 7.39
CA GLN A 216 -15.68 20.93 8.55
C GLN A 216 -15.42 19.42 8.46
N PRO A 217 -15.42 18.68 9.58
CA PRO A 217 -15.23 17.22 9.57
C PRO A 217 -16.23 16.49 8.68
N GLY A 218 -17.46 17.00 8.54
CA GLY A 218 -18.50 16.46 7.65
C GLY A 218 -18.18 16.49 6.16
N ASP A 219 -17.15 17.21 5.73
CA ASP A 219 -16.82 17.43 4.32
C ASP A 219 -16.08 16.27 3.66
N TYR A 220 -15.63 15.27 4.42
CA TYR A 220 -15.00 14.07 3.87
C TYR A 220 -16.04 13.05 3.40
N ASP A 221 -15.79 12.42 2.26
CA ASP A 221 -16.73 11.46 1.66
C ASP A 221 -16.90 10.22 2.52
N TYR A 222 -15.79 9.65 2.99
CA TYR A 222 -15.76 8.49 3.87
C TYR A 222 -14.84 8.74 5.06
N VAL A 223 -15.31 8.40 6.26
CA VAL A 223 -14.45 8.37 7.46
C VAL A 223 -14.57 7.01 8.12
N LEU A 224 -13.45 6.30 8.20
CA LEU A 224 -13.30 5.02 8.89
C LEU A 224 -12.55 5.29 10.19
N TRP A 225 -13.25 5.24 11.32
CA TRP A 225 -12.70 5.50 12.64
C TRP A 225 -12.57 4.20 13.42
N PHE A 226 -11.34 3.88 13.81
CA PHE A 226 -11.00 2.64 14.49
C PHE A 226 -9.93 2.87 15.56
N GLY A 227 -9.77 1.90 16.45
CA GLY A 227 -8.75 2.01 17.49
C GLY A 227 -9.12 1.31 18.79
N ASP A 228 -8.23 1.45 19.76
CA ASP A 228 -8.55 1.21 21.17
C ASP A 228 -9.25 2.45 21.74
N MET A 229 -10.58 2.45 21.64
CA MET A 229 -11.41 3.54 22.13
C MET A 229 -11.66 3.48 23.64
N ASN A 230 -11.23 2.39 24.30
CA ASN A 230 -11.26 2.24 25.76
C ASN A 230 -12.64 2.46 26.44
N PHE A 231 -13.74 2.39 25.69
CA PHE A 231 -15.07 2.30 26.29
C PHE A 231 -15.27 0.93 26.92
N ARG A 232 -15.99 0.91 28.05
CA ARG A 232 -16.07 -0.26 28.91
C ARG A 232 -17.49 -0.76 29.06
N VAL A 233 -17.63 -2.06 29.26
CA VAL A 233 -18.82 -2.63 29.88
C VAL A 233 -18.84 -2.20 31.35
N HIS A 234 -19.95 -1.64 31.81
CA HIS A 234 -20.07 -1.07 33.15
C HIS A 234 -21.47 -1.30 33.75
N ARG A 235 -21.64 -1.04 35.06
CA ARG A 235 -22.94 -1.19 35.76
C ARG A 235 -23.56 -2.60 35.68
N VAL A 236 -22.73 -3.61 35.53
CA VAL A 236 -23.10 -5.03 35.58
C VAL A 236 -22.09 -5.78 36.46
N GLY A 237 -22.54 -6.78 37.22
CA GLY A 237 -21.66 -7.61 38.05
C GLY A 237 -20.80 -8.54 37.19
N SER A 238 -19.64 -8.97 37.70
CA SER A 238 -18.73 -9.85 36.97
C SER A 238 -19.40 -11.17 36.56
N ASP A 239 -20.11 -11.81 37.48
CA ASP A 239 -20.76 -13.10 37.22
C ASP A 239 -21.87 -12.97 36.16
N GLU A 240 -22.68 -11.90 36.24
CA GLU A 240 -23.72 -11.62 35.24
C GLU A 240 -23.10 -11.35 33.86
N ALA A 241 -22.03 -10.53 33.79
CA ALA A 241 -21.34 -10.26 32.54
C ALA A 241 -20.75 -11.54 31.91
N LEU A 242 -20.13 -12.41 32.72
CA LEU A 242 -19.59 -13.69 32.26
C LEU A 242 -20.71 -14.63 31.78
N ASN A 243 -21.82 -14.73 32.50
CA ASN A 243 -22.99 -15.52 32.08
C ASN A 243 -23.54 -15.03 30.73
N LEU A 244 -23.60 -13.71 30.51
CA LEU A 244 -24.01 -13.15 29.22
C LEU A 244 -23.01 -13.49 28.09
N ILE A 245 -21.71 -13.47 28.37
CA ILE A 245 -20.66 -13.82 27.39
C ILE A 245 -20.72 -15.31 27.04
N GLU A 246 -20.79 -16.19 28.05
CA GLU A 246 -20.88 -17.64 27.86
C GLU A 246 -22.15 -18.05 27.13
N GLY A 247 -23.28 -17.42 27.46
CA GLY A 247 -24.56 -17.57 26.75
C GLY A 247 -24.59 -16.91 25.37
N LYS A 248 -23.51 -16.25 24.93
CA LYS A 248 -23.42 -15.47 23.68
C LYS A 248 -24.52 -14.40 23.55
N HIS A 249 -25.00 -13.88 24.67
CA HIS A 249 -25.99 -12.82 24.76
C HIS A 249 -25.35 -11.43 24.59
N PHE A 250 -24.53 -11.26 23.55
CA PHE A 250 -23.73 -10.05 23.32
C PHE A 250 -24.61 -8.78 23.20
N SER A 251 -25.77 -8.87 22.55
CA SER A 251 -26.69 -7.73 22.45
C SER A 251 -27.12 -7.20 23.81
N LYS A 252 -27.36 -8.08 24.80
CA LYS A 252 -27.71 -7.68 26.16
C LYS A 252 -26.50 -7.10 26.89
N LEU A 253 -25.32 -7.69 26.69
CA LEU A 253 -24.08 -7.16 27.25
C LEU A 253 -23.78 -5.74 26.75
N LEU A 254 -24.10 -5.44 25.48
CA LEU A 254 -23.92 -4.11 24.89
C LEU A 254 -24.88 -3.05 25.45
N ASP A 255 -25.96 -3.43 26.13
CA ASP A 255 -26.79 -2.46 26.87
C ASP A 255 -26.01 -1.85 28.05
N TYR A 256 -24.95 -2.52 28.50
CA TYR A 256 -24.00 -2.07 29.51
C TYR A 256 -22.70 -1.48 28.93
N ASP A 257 -22.55 -1.41 27.60
CA ASP A 257 -21.36 -0.85 26.93
C ASP A 257 -21.44 0.68 26.83
N GLN A 258 -20.45 1.39 27.37
CA GLN A 258 -20.44 2.86 27.39
C GLN A 258 -20.57 3.48 25.99
N LEU A 259 -19.85 2.97 24.99
CA LEU A 259 -19.91 3.54 23.64
C LEU A 259 -21.31 3.37 23.05
N THR A 260 -21.89 2.17 23.19
CA THR A 260 -23.25 1.87 22.71
C THR A 260 -24.28 2.80 23.35
N VAL A 261 -24.22 2.98 24.67
CA VAL A 261 -25.11 3.89 25.41
C VAL A 261 -24.92 5.34 24.96
N LEU A 262 -23.69 5.82 24.86
CA LEU A 262 -23.38 7.20 24.45
C LEU A 262 -23.80 7.49 23.01
N ARG A 263 -23.66 6.52 22.09
CA ARG A 263 -24.14 6.62 20.70
C ARG A 263 -25.65 6.73 20.63
N ARG A 264 -26.38 5.88 21.37
CA ARG A 264 -27.85 5.92 21.47
C ARG A 264 -28.33 7.26 22.06
N ALA A 265 -27.62 7.79 23.05
CA ALA A 265 -27.89 9.09 23.66
C ALA A 265 -27.43 10.30 22.81
N LYS A 266 -26.82 10.07 21.64
CA LYS A 266 -26.26 11.10 20.75
C LYS A 266 -25.18 11.99 21.37
N LEU A 267 -24.41 11.45 22.32
CA LEU A 267 -23.34 12.17 23.02
C LEU A 267 -21.96 12.00 22.37
N ALA A 268 -21.73 10.87 21.69
CA ALA A 268 -20.51 10.62 20.92
C ALA A 268 -20.78 9.63 19.79
N PHE A 269 -20.07 9.77 18.66
CA PHE A 269 -20.10 8.84 17.52
C PHE A 269 -21.50 8.56 16.94
N HIS A 270 -22.47 9.44 17.14
CA HIS A 270 -23.87 9.19 16.75
C HIS A 270 -24.09 9.31 15.24
N GLU A 271 -23.26 10.08 14.56
CA GLU A 271 -23.19 10.16 13.08
C GLU A 271 -22.35 9.06 12.43
N TYR A 272 -21.85 8.10 13.22
CA TYR A 272 -21.14 6.93 12.73
C TYR A 272 -21.99 5.67 12.85
N THR A 273 -21.87 4.81 11.84
CA THR A 273 -22.40 3.44 11.83
C THR A 273 -21.34 2.49 12.39
N GLU A 274 -21.82 1.46 13.09
CA GLU A 274 -21.02 0.34 13.56
C GLU A 274 -21.84 -0.91 13.31
N ASP A 275 -21.23 -1.94 12.73
CA ASP A 275 -21.96 -3.18 12.47
C ASP A 275 -22.23 -3.92 13.77
N SER A 276 -23.22 -4.81 13.75
CA SER A 276 -23.61 -5.57 14.93
C SER A 276 -22.44 -6.40 15.48
N ILE A 277 -22.15 -6.21 16.77
CA ILE A 277 -21.13 -6.97 17.49
C ILE A 277 -21.72 -8.30 17.92
N ASN A 278 -21.29 -9.37 17.26
CA ASN A 278 -21.72 -10.75 17.49
C ASN A 278 -20.57 -11.64 17.99
N PHE A 279 -19.62 -11.06 18.72
CA PHE A 279 -18.38 -11.69 19.15
C PHE A 279 -18.04 -11.34 20.60
N ASN A 280 -17.14 -12.10 21.21
CA ASN A 280 -16.71 -11.89 22.60
C ASN A 280 -16.00 -10.54 22.80
N PRO A 281 -16.06 -9.93 24.01
CA PRO A 281 -15.25 -8.78 24.35
C PRO A 281 -13.75 -9.01 24.05
N THR A 282 -13.07 -7.96 23.61
CA THR A 282 -11.68 -8.04 23.11
C THR A 282 -10.64 -7.67 24.14
N TYR A 283 -11.09 -7.23 25.32
CA TYR A 283 -10.26 -6.86 26.47
C TYR A 283 -10.99 -7.32 27.75
N LYS A 284 -10.34 -7.70 28.85
CA LYS A 284 -8.91 -7.90 29.05
C LYS A 284 -8.60 -9.39 29.15
N TYR A 285 -7.61 -9.87 28.41
CA TYR A 285 -7.14 -11.26 28.46
C TYR A 285 -5.83 -11.37 29.25
N LEU A 286 -5.56 -12.55 29.80
CA LEU A 286 -4.20 -12.88 30.26
C LEU A 286 -3.31 -13.13 29.02
N PRO A 287 -2.24 -12.35 28.79
CA PRO A 287 -1.38 -12.54 27.63
C PRO A 287 -0.84 -13.97 27.53
N GLY A 288 -0.81 -14.51 26.31
CA GLY A 288 -0.47 -15.89 26.00
C GLY A 288 -1.65 -16.87 26.09
N THR A 289 -2.85 -16.41 26.47
CA THR A 289 -4.03 -17.27 26.66
C THR A 289 -5.30 -16.73 26.00
N SER A 290 -6.37 -17.51 26.07
CA SER A 290 -7.75 -17.09 25.72
C SER A 290 -8.61 -16.86 26.97
N HIS A 291 -8.01 -16.77 28.16
CA HIS A 291 -8.72 -16.55 29.41
C HIS A 291 -8.79 -15.06 29.74
N PHE A 292 -9.94 -14.60 30.22
CA PHE A 292 -10.10 -13.24 30.70
C PHE A 292 -9.28 -13.01 31.98
N ASP A 293 -8.67 -11.84 32.09
CA ASP A 293 -8.14 -11.29 33.34
C ASP A 293 -9.29 -10.59 34.08
N LEU A 294 -9.87 -11.29 35.06
CA LEU A 294 -11.04 -10.82 35.82
C LEU A 294 -10.73 -9.69 36.81
N SER A 295 -9.51 -9.15 36.83
CA SER A 295 -9.23 -7.86 37.49
C SER A 295 -9.98 -6.68 36.85
N ARG A 296 -10.54 -6.89 35.65
CA ARG A 296 -11.40 -5.96 34.93
C ARG A 296 -12.57 -6.72 34.30
N LEU A 297 -13.71 -6.05 34.17
CA LEU A 297 -14.83 -6.58 33.39
C LEU A 297 -14.43 -6.69 31.92
N PRO A 298 -14.70 -7.85 31.26
CA PRO A 298 -14.54 -7.97 29.82
C PRO A 298 -15.29 -6.86 29.07
N SER A 299 -14.61 -6.15 28.16
CA SER A 299 -15.08 -4.94 27.47
C SER A 299 -14.73 -4.92 25.98
N TYR A 300 -15.54 -4.20 25.21
CA TYR A 300 -15.32 -3.93 23.78
C TYR A 300 -14.53 -2.63 23.60
N CYS A 301 -13.24 -2.66 23.97
CA CYS A 301 -12.35 -1.50 23.84
C CYS A 301 -11.97 -1.20 22.38
N ASP A 302 -11.80 -2.26 21.58
CA ASP A 302 -11.31 -2.20 20.20
C ASP A 302 -12.48 -2.14 19.21
N ARG A 303 -12.64 -1.02 18.50
CA ARG A 303 -13.86 -0.73 17.71
C ARG A 303 -13.53 -0.27 16.30
N VAL A 304 -14.45 -0.49 15.36
CA VAL A 304 -14.38 0.02 13.99
C VAL A 304 -15.75 0.58 13.61
N LEU A 305 -15.80 1.90 13.44
CA LEU A 305 -16.98 2.65 13.04
C LEU A 305 -16.71 3.36 11.72
N TYR A 306 -17.75 3.64 10.95
CA TYR A 306 -17.64 4.30 9.66
C TYR A 306 -18.78 5.27 9.43
N ARG A 307 -18.54 6.29 8.62
CA ARG A 307 -19.59 7.16 8.08
C ARG A 307 -19.29 7.57 6.65
N LYS A 308 -20.34 8.01 5.98
CA LYS A 308 -20.26 8.68 4.68
C LYS A 308 -20.88 10.07 4.74
N ALA A 309 -20.47 10.97 3.85
CA ALA A 309 -21.13 12.26 3.70
C ALA A 309 -22.58 12.09 3.24
N VAL A 310 -23.48 12.92 3.79
CA VAL A 310 -24.93 12.92 3.44
C VAL A 310 -25.19 13.81 2.23
N ASP A 311 -24.53 14.97 2.18
CA ASP A 311 -24.64 15.93 1.08
C ASP A 311 -23.34 15.92 0.27
N SER A 312 -23.36 15.32 -0.91
CA SER A 312 -22.26 15.35 -1.88
C SER A 312 -22.13 16.73 -2.56
N ARG A 313 -22.13 17.81 -1.77
CA ARG A 313 -22.15 19.24 -2.20
C ARG A 313 -20.97 19.65 -3.09
N GLN A 314 -20.13 18.72 -3.53
CA GLN A 314 -18.99 18.92 -4.42
C GLN A 314 -18.88 17.90 -5.56
N LYS A 315 -19.86 17.02 -5.81
CA LYS A 315 -19.72 15.94 -6.79
C LYS A 315 -20.89 15.80 -7.75
N PRO A 316 -20.64 15.39 -9.01
CA PRO A 316 -21.65 15.22 -10.05
C PRO A 316 -22.58 14.03 -9.75
N GLY A 317 -23.49 14.18 -8.79
CA GLY A 317 -24.56 13.22 -8.47
C GLY A 317 -24.12 11.82 -8.01
N PHE A 318 -22.82 11.54 -7.89
CA PHE A 318 -22.31 10.19 -7.61
C PHE A 318 -22.70 9.69 -6.22
N PRO A 319 -23.40 8.54 -6.09
CA PRO A 319 -23.83 8.01 -4.81
C PRO A 319 -22.65 7.42 -4.02
N LEU A 320 -22.46 7.92 -2.81
CA LEU A 320 -21.53 7.33 -1.85
C LEU A 320 -22.20 6.16 -1.14
N GLU A 321 -21.61 4.98 -1.19
CA GLU A 321 -22.12 3.78 -0.53
C GLU A 321 -21.01 3.07 0.24
N ILE A 322 -21.40 2.42 1.35
CA ILE A 322 -20.53 1.57 2.16
C ILE A 322 -21.28 0.27 2.37
N PHE A 323 -20.65 -0.84 1.99
CA PHE A 323 -21.11 -2.20 2.26
C PHE A 323 -20.14 -2.86 3.24
N SER A 324 -20.64 -3.34 4.37
CA SER A 324 -19.85 -4.15 5.29
C SER A 324 -20.09 -5.63 5.07
N PHE A 325 -19.02 -6.43 5.13
CA PHE A 325 -19.07 -7.88 4.90
C PHE A 325 -18.71 -8.69 6.14
N GLN A 326 -17.73 -8.20 6.91
CA GLN A 326 -17.18 -8.95 8.03
C GLN A 326 -16.66 -7.99 9.08
N TYR A 327 -17.32 -7.99 10.25
CA TYR A 327 -16.87 -7.27 11.43
C TYR A 327 -16.64 -8.26 12.58
N GLY A 328 -15.39 -8.39 13.03
CA GLY A 328 -15.07 -9.34 14.08
C GLY A 328 -13.60 -9.41 14.50
N PRO A 329 -13.32 -10.15 15.59
CA PRO A 329 -12.00 -10.24 16.20
C PRO A 329 -11.21 -11.46 15.69
N PHE A 330 -9.89 -11.37 15.81
CA PHE A 330 -8.97 -12.47 15.60
C PHE A 330 -8.58 -13.11 16.94
N MET A 331 -9.48 -13.93 17.49
CA MET A 331 -9.37 -14.49 18.86
C MET A 331 -8.13 -15.36 19.09
N ASN A 332 -7.61 -15.98 18.02
CA ASN A 332 -6.44 -16.85 18.06
C ASN A 332 -5.12 -16.07 18.23
N VAL A 333 -5.14 -14.74 18.16
CA VAL A 333 -3.97 -13.92 18.48
C VAL A 333 -3.89 -13.74 20.00
N LEU A 334 -2.82 -14.27 20.60
CA LEU A 334 -2.68 -14.38 22.05
C LEU A 334 -1.60 -13.48 22.65
N CYS A 335 -0.81 -12.76 21.85
CA CYS A 335 0.38 -12.07 22.35
C CYS A 335 0.12 -10.78 23.15
N SER A 336 -1.13 -10.32 23.22
CA SER A 336 -1.56 -9.11 23.92
C SER A 336 -2.70 -9.46 24.88
N ASP A 337 -2.99 -8.57 25.84
CA ASP A 337 -4.22 -8.60 26.63
C ASP A 337 -5.45 -8.10 25.85
N HIS A 338 -5.24 -7.59 24.63
CA HIS A 338 -6.28 -7.29 23.66
C HIS A 338 -6.34 -8.34 22.52
N LYS A 339 -7.51 -8.45 21.89
CA LYS A 339 -7.70 -9.20 20.64
C LYS A 339 -7.80 -8.23 19.45
N PRO A 340 -7.06 -8.44 18.35
CA PRO A 340 -7.19 -7.62 17.15
C PRO A 340 -8.62 -7.67 16.60
N VAL A 341 -9.14 -6.53 16.13
CA VAL A 341 -10.48 -6.42 15.52
C VAL A 341 -10.35 -5.94 14.09
N SER A 342 -11.18 -6.47 13.19
CA SER A 342 -11.24 -6.00 11.81
C SER A 342 -12.65 -5.75 11.32
N ASN A 343 -12.76 -4.83 10.36
CA ASN A 343 -13.94 -4.66 9.53
C ASN A 343 -13.53 -4.67 8.04
N THR A 344 -14.24 -5.44 7.22
CA THR A 344 -14.13 -5.43 5.76
C THR A 344 -15.28 -4.64 5.15
N LEU A 345 -14.92 -3.56 4.47
CA LEU A 345 -15.83 -2.59 3.88
C LEU A 345 -15.58 -2.50 2.37
N MET A 346 -16.63 -2.28 1.59
CA MET A 346 -16.53 -1.90 0.17
C MET A 346 -17.19 -0.56 0.00
N ILE A 347 -16.44 0.40 -0.56
CA ILE A 347 -16.92 1.77 -0.76
C ILE A 347 -16.99 2.08 -2.26
N THR A 348 -17.94 2.91 -2.67
CA THR A 348 -18.04 3.34 -4.06
C THR A 348 -17.03 4.45 -4.35
N SER A 349 -16.37 4.35 -5.50
CA SER A 349 -15.48 5.37 -6.05
C SER A 349 -15.66 5.49 -7.56
N TYR A 350 -15.00 6.46 -8.19
CA TYR A 350 -15.13 6.69 -9.63
C TYR A 350 -13.87 7.27 -10.26
N LEU A 351 -13.76 7.03 -11.57
CA LEU A 351 -12.89 7.76 -12.49
C LEU A 351 -13.78 8.60 -13.42
N LEU A 352 -13.25 9.69 -13.98
CA LEU A 352 -13.92 10.37 -15.08
C LEU A 352 -13.40 9.80 -16.40
N GLU A 353 -14.28 9.54 -17.37
CA GLU A 353 -13.91 8.94 -18.67
C GLU A 353 -12.83 9.75 -19.41
N ASN A 354 -12.90 11.08 -19.28
CA ASN A 354 -11.94 12.02 -19.88
C ASN A 354 -10.80 12.43 -18.93
N SER A 355 -10.72 11.82 -17.74
CA SER A 355 -9.59 12.05 -16.83
C SER A 355 -8.35 11.38 -17.40
N SER A 356 -7.39 12.21 -17.79
CA SER A 356 -6.07 11.73 -18.21
C SER A 356 -5.17 11.61 -16.99
N SER A 357 -4.47 10.48 -16.89
CA SER A 357 -3.41 10.32 -15.89
C SER A 357 -2.43 11.49 -15.97
N PRO A 358 -1.94 12.02 -14.84
CA PRO A 358 -0.93 13.09 -14.85
C PRO A 358 0.30 12.73 -15.67
N ILE A 359 0.67 11.45 -15.66
CA ILE A 359 1.81 10.88 -16.37
C ILE A 359 1.39 9.56 -17.01
N VAL A 360 1.76 9.38 -18.29
CA VAL A 360 1.57 8.13 -19.04
C VAL A 360 2.92 7.71 -19.61
N PHE A 361 3.42 6.55 -19.20
CA PHE A 361 4.71 6.04 -19.68
C PHE A 361 4.60 5.49 -21.11
N GLU A 362 5.55 5.86 -21.98
CA GLU A 362 5.58 5.38 -23.37
C GLU A 362 6.70 4.41 -23.66
N SER A 363 7.89 4.61 -23.11
CA SER A 363 9.03 3.70 -23.25
C SER A 363 9.93 3.80 -22.01
N PRO A 364 10.48 2.70 -21.50
CA PRO A 364 10.36 1.32 -21.99
C PRO A 364 9.00 0.68 -21.65
N SER A 365 8.61 -0.35 -22.41
CA SER A 365 7.32 -1.02 -22.30
C SER A 365 7.35 -2.36 -23.05
N CYS A 366 7.01 -3.45 -22.36
CA CYS A 366 6.88 -4.77 -22.96
C CYS A 366 5.81 -4.82 -24.06
N SER A 367 4.65 -4.20 -23.85
CA SER A 367 3.55 -4.21 -24.83
C SER A 367 3.89 -3.49 -26.14
N LYS A 368 4.84 -2.55 -26.08
CA LYS A 368 5.36 -1.81 -27.24
C LYS A 368 6.68 -2.37 -27.78
N GLY A 369 7.17 -3.50 -27.25
CA GLY A 369 8.43 -4.11 -27.68
C GLY A 369 9.68 -3.27 -27.39
N THR A 370 9.63 -2.40 -26.38
CA THR A 370 10.77 -1.55 -25.99
C THR A 370 11.33 -2.00 -24.64
N CYS A 371 12.66 -2.05 -24.55
CA CYS A 371 13.40 -2.49 -23.37
C CYS A 371 14.53 -1.51 -23.05
N TRP A 372 15.11 -1.66 -21.87
CA TRP A 372 16.37 -1.01 -21.51
C TRP A 372 17.52 -2.00 -21.62
N LEU A 373 18.72 -1.47 -21.87
CA LEU A 373 19.94 -2.27 -21.93
C LEU A 373 20.78 -2.05 -20.68
N ALA A 374 21.08 -3.13 -19.96
CA ALA A 374 22.07 -3.12 -18.89
C ALA A 374 23.43 -2.67 -19.44
N GLY A 375 24.19 -1.92 -18.63
CA GLY A 375 25.49 -1.42 -19.05
C GLY A 375 25.45 -0.31 -20.11
N ARG A 376 24.28 0.30 -20.38
CA ARG A 376 24.16 1.51 -21.23
C ARG A 376 23.30 2.56 -20.54
N SER A 377 23.43 3.83 -20.95
CA SER A 377 22.45 4.84 -20.53
C SER A 377 21.16 4.63 -21.31
N ASN A 378 20.02 4.80 -20.65
CA ASN A 378 18.70 4.58 -21.23
C ASN A 378 17.81 5.81 -21.02
N VAL A 379 16.77 5.95 -21.85
CA VAL A 379 15.82 7.04 -21.76
C VAL A 379 14.45 6.50 -21.34
N CYS A 380 13.83 7.16 -20.37
CA CYS A 380 12.41 7.04 -20.08
C CYS A 380 11.67 8.09 -20.89
N ARG A 381 10.74 7.66 -21.75
CA ARG A 381 9.85 8.54 -22.52
C ARG A 381 8.45 8.45 -21.95
N TYR A 382 7.83 9.60 -21.68
CA TYR A 382 6.50 9.67 -21.08
C TYR A 382 5.73 10.89 -21.59
N ILE A 383 4.40 10.83 -21.50
CA ILE A 383 3.49 11.95 -21.76
C ILE A 383 3.12 12.57 -20.42
N GLN A 384 3.36 13.87 -20.31
CA GLN A 384 2.89 14.71 -19.22
C GLN A 384 1.58 15.39 -19.60
N ASN A 385 0.57 15.27 -18.75
CA ASN A 385 -0.66 16.03 -18.90
C ASN A 385 -0.35 17.54 -18.80
N VAL A 386 -0.88 18.35 -19.73
CA VAL A 386 -0.66 19.81 -19.77
C VAL A 386 -1.08 20.54 -18.49
N ASN A 387 -2.04 20.00 -17.75
CA ASN A 387 -2.53 20.55 -16.48
C ASN A 387 -1.71 20.08 -15.28
N TYR A 388 -0.85 19.07 -15.45
CA TYR A 388 0.05 18.62 -14.41
C TYR A 388 1.35 19.40 -14.43
N VAL A 389 1.63 20.10 -13.34
CA VAL A 389 2.91 20.80 -13.12
C VAL A 389 3.74 20.04 -12.08
N PRO A 390 4.82 19.34 -12.52
CA PRO A 390 5.73 18.63 -11.63
C PRO A 390 6.38 19.58 -10.61
N GLY A 391 6.56 19.09 -9.39
CA GLY A 391 7.37 19.76 -8.37
C GLY A 391 8.87 19.55 -8.58
N LEU A 392 9.69 20.41 -7.99
CA LEU A 392 11.17 20.32 -8.04
C LEU A 392 11.73 18.98 -7.51
N TRP A 393 10.98 18.33 -6.63
CA TRP A 393 11.37 17.08 -5.96
C TRP A 393 10.53 15.89 -6.43
N ASP A 394 9.78 16.03 -7.51
CA ASP A 394 9.07 14.92 -8.13
C ASP A 394 10.07 14.08 -8.94
N TRP A 395 9.89 12.76 -8.96
CA TRP A 395 10.81 11.86 -9.65
C TRP A 395 10.08 10.76 -10.39
N ILE A 396 10.74 10.25 -11.43
CA ILE A 396 10.42 8.94 -12.01
C ILE A 396 11.47 7.96 -11.52
N GLY A 397 11.02 6.90 -10.85
CA GLY A 397 11.84 5.86 -10.25
C GLY A 397 11.67 4.52 -10.97
N VAL A 398 12.70 3.69 -10.89
CA VAL A 398 12.69 2.28 -11.29
C VAL A 398 12.45 1.42 -10.05
N TYR A 399 11.46 0.54 -10.13
CA TYR A 399 11.02 -0.31 -9.03
C TYR A 399 11.09 -1.78 -9.45
N GLN A 400 11.42 -2.65 -8.49
CA GLN A 400 11.20 -4.10 -8.69
C GLN A 400 9.71 -4.39 -8.70
N MET A 401 9.27 -5.45 -9.40
CA MET A 401 7.86 -5.91 -9.37
C MET A 401 7.32 -6.17 -7.95
N THR A 402 8.22 -6.47 -7.01
CA THR A 402 7.94 -6.83 -5.62
C THR A 402 8.12 -5.68 -4.63
N PHE A 403 8.28 -4.44 -5.10
CA PHE A 403 8.56 -3.29 -4.24
C PHE A 403 7.62 -3.21 -3.03
N ALA A 404 8.19 -2.99 -1.85
CA ALA A 404 7.45 -3.05 -0.58
C ALA A 404 6.69 -1.75 -0.28
N ASN A 405 7.21 -0.61 -0.74
CA ASN A 405 6.61 0.71 -0.55
C ASN A 405 7.06 1.68 -1.64
N ASP A 406 6.41 2.84 -1.70
CA ASP A 406 6.68 3.92 -2.68
C ASP A 406 8.11 4.49 -2.65
N ARG A 407 8.92 4.18 -1.63
CA ARG A 407 10.34 4.53 -1.52
C ARG A 407 11.31 3.39 -1.79
N ASP A 408 10.83 2.20 -2.07
CA ASP A 408 11.65 1.04 -2.45
C ASP A 408 12.11 1.16 -3.91
N VAL A 409 12.75 2.30 -4.20
CA VAL A 409 13.20 2.74 -5.52
C VAL A 409 14.65 2.34 -5.72
N ILE A 410 14.96 1.70 -6.85
CA ILE A 410 16.31 1.23 -7.18
C ILE A 410 17.16 2.43 -7.64
N THR A 411 16.60 3.21 -8.54
CA THR A 411 17.18 4.44 -9.08
C THR A 411 16.07 5.37 -9.52
N TYR A 412 16.34 6.67 -9.61
CA TYR A 412 15.36 7.65 -10.06
C TYR A 412 16.03 8.80 -10.80
N GLY A 413 15.25 9.45 -11.66
CA GLY A 413 15.56 10.75 -12.26
C GLY A 413 14.56 11.78 -11.77
N TYR A 414 15.05 12.96 -11.36
CA TYR A 414 14.15 14.08 -11.04
C TYR A 414 13.46 14.58 -12.30
N MET A 415 12.16 14.82 -12.22
CA MET A 415 11.37 15.29 -13.36
C MET A 415 11.83 16.66 -13.87
N LEU A 416 12.49 17.47 -13.04
CA LEU A 416 13.09 18.74 -13.45
C LEU A 416 14.22 18.56 -14.49
N THR A 417 14.83 17.39 -14.57
CA THR A 417 15.89 17.09 -15.54
C THR A 417 15.37 16.62 -16.90
N SER A 418 14.05 16.58 -17.06
CA SER A 418 13.42 16.15 -18.30
C SER A 418 13.57 17.20 -19.39
N TRP A 419 13.58 16.76 -20.65
CA TRP A 419 13.51 17.66 -21.79
C TRP A 419 12.29 17.32 -22.65
N GLU A 420 11.69 18.37 -23.20
CA GLU A 420 10.56 18.28 -24.12
C GLU A 420 11.03 17.75 -25.48
N GLU A 421 10.26 16.81 -26.03
CA GLU A 421 10.44 16.30 -27.40
C GLU A 421 9.40 16.88 -28.35
N ALA A 422 8.13 16.89 -27.94
CA ALA A 422 7.01 17.36 -28.75
C ALA A 422 5.78 17.66 -27.88
N ILE A 423 4.88 18.47 -28.42
CA ILE A 423 3.52 18.64 -27.88
C ILE A 423 2.55 17.87 -28.78
N THR A 424 1.70 17.05 -28.16
CA THR A 424 0.70 16.21 -28.85
C THR A 424 -0.68 16.48 -28.28
N GLU A 425 -1.73 15.99 -28.94
CA GLU A 425 -3.10 16.03 -28.43
C GLU A 425 -3.25 15.34 -27.06
N ARG A 426 -2.38 14.36 -26.75
CA ARG A 426 -2.39 13.62 -25.48
C ARG A 426 -1.65 14.33 -24.35
N GLY A 427 -0.88 15.38 -24.66
CA GLY A 427 -0.03 16.10 -23.72
C GLY A 427 1.39 16.35 -24.24
N ILE A 428 2.27 16.73 -23.32
CA ILE A 428 3.66 17.08 -23.63
C ILE A 428 4.51 15.81 -23.52
N VAL A 429 5.17 15.43 -24.61
CA VAL A 429 6.11 14.30 -24.64
C VAL A 429 7.43 14.76 -24.03
N GLN A 430 7.85 14.07 -22.98
CA GLN A 430 9.02 14.35 -22.19
C GLN A 430 9.93 13.14 -22.12
N ASN A 431 11.23 13.40 -21.93
CA ASN A 431 12.25 12.36 -21.79
C ASN A 431 13.10 12.60 -20.56
N ILE A 432 13.48 11.53 -19.86
CA ILE A 432 14.46 11.55 -18.76
C ILE A 432 15.57 10.55 -19.04
N LEU A 433 16.82 11.00 -18.92
CA LEU A 433 18.01 10.17 -19.08
C LEU A 433 18.36 9.46 -17.77
N PHE A 434 18.41 8.13 -17.81
CA PHE A 434 18.99 7.30 -16.76
C PHE A 434 20.41 6.89 -17.16
N LYS A 435 21.40 7.37 -16.41
CA LYS A 435 22.81 7.09 -16.69
C LYS A 435 23.15 5.62 -16.43
N GLN A 436 23.99 5.05 -17.29
CA GLN A 436 24.47 3.65 -17.26
C GLN A 436 24.74 3.09 -15.86
N ARG A 437 25.50 3.83 -15.03
CA ARG A 437 25.90 3.38 -13.69
C ARG A 437 24.74 3.15 -12.71
N TYR A 438 23.53 3.59 -13.06
CA TYR A 438 22.34 3.45 -12.24
C TYR A 438 21.30 2.50 -12.83
N ILE A 439 21.53 1.97 -14.03
CA ILE A 439 20.63 0.99 -14.63
C ILE A 439 20.78 -0.32 -13.86
N PRO A 440 19.67 -0.94 -13.43
CA PRO A 440 19.74 -2.19 -12.69
C PRO A 440 20.21 -3.34 -13.61
N PRO A 441 20.58 -4.49 -13.02
CA PRO A 441 20.88 -5.70 -13.79
C PRO A 441 19.66 -6.18 -14.60
N ALA A 442 19.90 -7.12 -15.52
CA ALA A 442 18.83 -7.70 -16.33
C ALA A 442 17.68 -8.26 -15.48
N GLY A 443 16.44 -8.07 -15.93
CA GLY A 443 15.21 -8.48 -15.27
C GLY A 443 14.02 -7.58 -15.58
N THR A 444 12.89 -7.88 -14.94
CA THR A 444 11.62 -7.15 -15.12
C THR A 444 11.42 -6.08 -14.06
N TYR A 445 11.09 -4.86 -14.50
CA TYR A 445 10.93 -3.70 -13.62
C TYR A 445 9.68 -2.88 -13.98
N LEU A 446 9.36 -1.91 -13.11
CA LEU A 446 8.32 -0.91 -13.30
C LEU A 446 8.94 0.48 -13.22
N LEU A 447 8.36 1.43 -13.95
CA LEU A 447 8.54 2.85 -13.69
C LEU A 447 7.42 3.34 -12.77
N GLY A 448 7.75 4.22 -11.84
CA GLY A 448 6.79 4.88 -10.97
C GLY A 448 7.08 6.38 -10.90
N CYS A 449 6.07 7.22 -11.09
CA CYS A 449 6.17 8.66 -10.88
C CYS A 449 5.71 9.01 -9.48
N PHE A 450 6.62 9.50 -8.64
CA PHE A 450 6.30 9.97 -7.29
C PHE A 450 6.15 11.49 -7.29
N SER A 451 5.00 11.98 -6.81
CA SER A 451 4.78 13.40 -6.59
C SER A 451 5.04 13.76 -5.14
N ARG A 452 5.97 14.69 -4.92
CA ARG A 452 6.30 15.20 -3.58
C ARG A 452 5.14 15.97 -2.97
N ARG A 453 4.41 16.73 -3.78
CA ARG A 453 3.24 17.50 -3.37
C ARG A 453 2.12 16.58 -2.89
N ASN A 454 1.85 15.52 -3.66
CA ASN A 454 0.77 14.58 -3.37
C ASN A 454 1.19 13.46 -2.40
N ARG A 455 2.50 13.28 -2.20
CA ARG A 455 3.14 12.31 -1.29
C ARG A 455 2.85 10.85 -1.60
N CYS A 456 2.58 10.52 -2.86
CA CYS A 456 2.30 9.17 -3.36
C CYS A 456 2.82 8.97 -4.79
N LEU A 457 2.81 7.71 -5.24
CA LEU A 457 2.98 7.35 -6.64
C LEU A 457 1.71 7.74 -7.41
N ILE A 458 1.82 8.69 -8.33
CA ILE A 458 0.69 9.22 -9.11
C ILE A 458 0.53 8.51 -10.48
N ALA A 459 1.53 7.75 -10.90
CA ALA A 459 1.50 6.89 -12.08
C ALA A 459 2.47 5.73 -11.92
N ILE A 460 2.12 4.59 -12.52
CA ILE A 460 2.96 3.37 -12.58
C ILE A 460 2.89 2.86 -14.02
N SER A 461 4.02 2.43 -14.60
CA SER A 461 4.04 1.86 -15.95
C SER A 461 3.56 0.42 -15.96
N GLU A 462 3.32 -0.11 -17.16
CA GLU A 462 3.37 -1.55 -17.37
C GLU A 462 4.79 -2.09 -17.09
N PRO A 463 4.94 -3.40 -16.84
CA PRO A 463 6.26 -4.01 -16.74
C PRO A 463 7.10 -3.79 -18.00
N PHE A 464 8.40 -3.62 -17.80
CA PHE A 464 9.39 -3.56 -18.88
C PHE A 464 10.63 -4.39 -18.53
N GLU A 465 11.34 -4.83 -19.57
CA GLU A 465 12.58 -5.61 -19.40
C GLU A 465 13.82 -4.70 -19.44
N VAL A 466 14.76 -5.00 -18.55
CA VAL A 466 16.16 -4.63 -18.71
C VAL A 466 16.90 -5.87 -19.20
N ILE A 467 17.63 -5.73 -20.30
CA ILE A 467 18.29 -6.84 -20.98
C ILE A 467 19.79 -6.65 -20.91
N ASP A 468 20.53 -7.74 -20.67
CA ASP A 468 21.98 -7.77 -20.79
C ASP A 468 22.37 -8.29 -22.20
N PRO A 469 22.90 -7.42 -23.08
CA PRO A 469 23.29 -7.83 -24.43
C PRO A 469 24.30 -8.97 -24.45
N ASP A 470 25.21 -9.02 -23.47
CA ASP A 470 26.28 -10.02 -23.42
C ASP A 470 25.73 -11.40 -23.02
N GLN A 471 24.65 -11.44 -22.23
CA GLN A 471 23.94 -12.69 -21.92
C GLN A 471 23.20 -13.23 -23.14
N ILE A 472 22.55 -12.37 -23.92
CA ILE A 472 21.91 -12.79 -25.17
C ILE A 472 22.94 -13.37 -26.13
N ALA A 473 24.05 -12.66 -26.35
CA ALA A 473 25.10 -13.12 -27.24
C ALA A 473 25.60 -14.53 -26.85
N LYS A 474 25.91 -14.76 -25.57
CA LYS A 474 26.33 -16.08 -25.06
C LYS A 474 25.29 -17.18 -25.24
N SER A 475 24.00 -16.86 -25.10
CA SER A 475 22.90 -17.81 -25.33
C SER A 475 22.70 -18.16 -26.81
N CYS A 476 22.98 -17.22 -27.73
CA CYS A 476 22.92 -17.48 -29.16
C CYS A 476 24.10 -18.33 -29.66
N TYR A 477 25.29 -18.18 -29.07
CA TYR A 477 26.46 -19.01 -29.40
C TYR A 477 26.41 -20.45 -28.85
N THR A 478 25.44 -20.77 -27.98
CA THR A 478 25.25 -22.12 -27.43
C THR A 478 24.17 -22.94 -28.15
N LEU A 479 23.47 -22.35 -29.12
CA LEU A 479 22.55 -23.05 -30.01
C LEU A 479 23.32 -23.58 -31.23
N ALA A 480 23.17 -24.87 -31.54
CA ALA A 480 23.73 -25.45 -32.77
C ALA A 480 23.11 -24.77 -34.00
N PRO A 481 23.85 -24.63 -35.13
CA PRO A 481 23.39 -23.92 -36.33
C PRO A 481 22.01 -24.37 -36.86
N ASP A 482 21.66 -25.63 -36.59
CA ASP A 482 20.49 -26.31 -37.12
C ASP A 482 19.18 -25.96 -36.36
N GLN A 483 19.24 -25.09 -35.34
CA GLN A 483 18.07 -24.64 -34.56
C GLN A 483 17.75 -23.13 -34.70
N LEU A 484 18.44 -22.42 -35.59
CA LEU A 484 18.17 -21.01 -35.86
C LEU A 484 16.99 -20.84 -36.84
N PRO A 485 16.03 -19.92 -36.56
CA PRO A 485 15.00 -19.54 -37.51
C PRO A 485 15.62 -18.98 -38.81
N GLU A 486 15.06 -19.31 -39.98
CA GLU A 486 15.58 -18.89 -41.30
C GLU A 486 15.82 -17.38 -41.43
N SER A 487 15.06 -16.55 -40.69
CA SER A 487 15.21 -15.09 -40.67
C SER A 487 16.54 -14.59 -40.09
N MET A 488 17.27 -15.42 -39.34
CA MET A 488 18.59 -15.07 -38.79
C MET A 488 19.77 -15.61 -39.62
N GLN A 489 19.54 -16.57 -40.52
CA GLN A 489 20.60 -17.13 -41.36
C GLN A 489 21.08 -16.12 -42.43
N THR A 490 20.19 -15.24 -42.90
CA THR A 490 20.49 -14.20 -43.90
C THR A 490 21.33 -13.03 -43.34
N SER A 491 21.33 -12.83 -42.01
CA SER A 491 22.10 -11.77 -41.36
C SER A 491 23.57 -12.13 -41.16
N MET A 492 23.91 -13.41 -41.02
CA MET A 492 25.31 -13.84 -40.80
C MET A 492 26.15 -13.81 -42.08
N THR A 493 25.54 -14.07 -43.25
CA THR A 493 26.22 -13.98 -44.54
C THR A 493 26.69 -12.56 -44.89
N LEU A 494 26.03 -11.52 -44.36
CA LEU A 494 26.41 -10.12 -44.54
C LEU A 494 27.54 -9.67 -43.61
N SER A 495 27.71 -10.30 -42.44
CA SER A 495 28.83 -9.97 -41.54
C SER A 495 30.14 -10.64 -41.95
N GLU A 496 30.09 -11.81 -42.58
CA GLU A 496 31.30 -12.52 -43.05
C GLU A 496 31.93 -11.85 -44.28
N SER A 497 31.14 -11.19 -45.14
CA SER A 497 31.68 -10.42 -46.27
C SER A 497 32.44 -9.16 -45.82
N HIS A 498 31.98 -8.48 -44.76
CA HIS A 498 32.66 -7.28 -44.25
C HIS A 498 33.95 -7.57 -43.46
N GLN A 499 34.08 -8.74 -42.82
CA GLN A 499 35.34 -9.12 -42.15
C GLN A 499 36.44 -9.57 -43.14
N ARG A 500 36.08 -10.08 -44.33
CA ARG A 500 37.05 -10.46 -45.37
C ARG A 500 37.61 -9.28 -46.18
N GLU A 501 36.90 -8.16 -46.29
CA GLU A 501 37.43 -6.96 -46.95
C GLU A 501 38.39 -6.16 -46.05
N GLY A 502 38.07 -6.00 -44.76
CA GLY A 502 38.93 -5.26 -43.81
C GLY A 502 40.28 -5.93 -43.51
N SER A 503 40.41 -7.24 -43.78
CA SER A 503 41.64 -8.00 -43.59
C SER A 503 42.59 -7.95 -44.80
N ARG A 504 42.09 -7.61 -46.01
CA ARG A 504 42.93 -7.43 -47.21
C ARG A 504 43.54 -6.03 -47.33
N GLU A 505 42.94 -5.01 -46.71
CA GLU A 505 43.50 -3.65 -46.73
C GLU A 505 44.59 -3.42 -45.68
N ARG A 506 44.59 -4.16 -44.55
CA ARG A 506 45.64 -4.07 -43.54
C ARG A 506 46.96 -4.74 -43.94
N SER A 507 46.92 -5.79 -44.76
CA SER A 507 48.15 -6.52 -45.16
C SER A 507 48.97 -5.85 -46.27
N LYS A 508 48.57 -4.67 -46.76
CA LYS A 508 49.32 -3.92 -47.80
C LYS A 508 50.01 -2.65 -47.28
N LYS A 509 49.81 -2.28 -46.01
CA LYS A 509 50.34 -1.05 -45.43
C LYS A 509 51.60 -1.24 -44.58
N ASP A 510 51.87 -2.47 -44.13
CA ASP A 510 52.97 -2.75 -43.20
C ASP A 510 54.28 -3.23 -43.88
N ASP A 511 54.30 -3.41 -45.21
CA ASP A 511 55.48 -3.89 -45.97
C ASP A 511 56.25 -2.76 -46.70
N LYS A 512 56.08 -1.48 -46.32
CA LYS A 512 56.69 -0.36 -47.08
C LYS A 512 57.42 0.72 -46.29
N GLU A 513 57.71 0.53 -44.99
CA GLU A 513 58.40 1.56 -44.19
C GLU A 513 59.71 1.16 -43.51
N ASP A 514 60.29 -0.01 -43.84
CA ASP A 514 61.66 -0.37 -43.41
C ASP A 514 62.60 -0.57 -44.61
N SER A 515 62.86 0.51 -45.35
CA SER A 515 64.07 0.67 -46.17
C SER A 515 64.17 2.09 -46.75
N LYS A 516 64.88 2.97 -46.02
CA LYS A 516 65.69 4.11 -46.50
C LYS A 516 66.17 4.89 -45.27
N GLU A 517 67.47 4.80 -44.95
CA GLU A 517 68.50 5.84 -45.19
C GLU A 517 68.31 7.03 -44.24
N GLU A 518 69.14 7.17 -43.21
CA GLU A 518 70.45 7.86 -43.15
C GLU A 518 70.32 9.13 -42.28
#